data_AF-A0A024ULF8-F1
#
_entry.id   AF-A0A024ULF8-F1
#
_cell.length_a   1.000
_cell.length_b   1.000
_cell.length_c   1.000
_cell.angle_alpha   90.00
_cell.angle_beta   90.00
_cell.angle_gamma   90.00
#
_symmetry.space_group_name_H-M   'P 1'
#
loop_
_entity.id
_entity.type
_entity.pdbx_description
1 polymer ?
#
loop_
_entity_poly.entity_id
_entity_poly.type
_entity_poly.pdbx_seq_one_letter_code
_entity_poly.pdbx_strand_id
1 'polypeptide(L)'
;MWRRSASFPAVVATAVNSRPQLLKSVRIFSSQSALAPWETWRAAILSTGESEFLKSFQLPRDRASLAHLMRTVATTKERNGDFVPRVIIKSIAASYKSLDFDSKQVFLLTLARDLHVDASSVQQALSSCAASLSNVMGPDSTAVDWDHEQVDKYLRSIRALRENLVPLYVLLFRQMLSQLDGGMLFLVQLRADLRQVMGKTNPSKDVAVLRALDHHLQSFLASWFSVGFLRLERVTYDHSPGALLEKIIRYEAVHPVGTIIELKRRLGHGRRCFAFFHPSVPDEPLVFVHVALVPELADSMAYIKDATEQLQDEHDANASIFYSISSTQPGLQGVDLGNFLIKQVAKRLQEDLPNISIYSTLSPIPGFTAWLHQTVATYRFATTDVDHAGPFPRDRR
;
A
#
# COMPACT_ATOMS: atom_id res chain seq x y z
N MET A 1 -0.47 -49.39 47.36
CA MET A 1 0.12 -49.31 48.71
C MET A 1 0.49 -47.85 48.96
N TRP A 2 -0.25 -47.15 49.84
CA TRP A 2 0.08 -45.90 50.55
C TRP A 2 0.39 -44.65 49.70
N ARG A 3 -0.54 -43.70 49.47
CA ARG A 3 -0.90 -42.54 50.33
C ARG A 3 0.23 -42.01 51.20
N ARG A 4 0.59 -40.72 51.04
CA ARG A 4 0.46 -39.69 52.11
C ARG A 4 0.71 -38.27 51.62
N SER A 5 -0.25 -37.43 51.99
CA SER A 5 -0.25 -35.98 52.16
C SER A 5 0.72 -35.51 53.24
N ALA A 6 1.21 -34.27 53.13
CA ALA A 6 1.49 -33.40 54.28
C ALA A 6 1.54 -31.92 53.85
N SER A 7 1.13 -31.06 54.77
CA SER A 7 0.70 -29.68 54.57
C SER A 7 1.49 -28.75 55.49
N PHE A 8 1.75 -27.50 55.02
CA PHE A 8 2.03 -26.24 55.78
C PHE A 8 3.30 -26.17 56.68
N PRO A 9 3.80 -24.97 57.10
CA PRO A 9 3.18 -23.63 57.11
C PRO A 9 4.04 -22.44 56.59
N ALA A 10 3.40 -21.26 56.59
CA ALA A 10 3.97 -19.94 56.35
C ALA A 10 4.73 -19.40 57.58
N VAL A 11 5.77 -18.58 57.36
CA VAL A 11 6.37 -17.71 58.37
C VAL A 11 6.56 -16.31 57.79
N VAL A 12 6.02 -15.35 58.53
CA VAL A 12 6.15 -13.90 58.39
C VAL A 12 7.52 -13.46 58.90
N ALA A 13 8.22 -12.60 58.15
CA ALA A 13 9.35 -11.84 58.67
C ALA A 13 9.26 -10.38 58.20
N THR A 14 9.01 -9.51 59.17
CA THR A 14 9.09 -8.05 59.12
C THR A 14 10.54 -7.59 59.06
N ALA A 15 10.86 -6.65 58.17
CA ALA A 15 12.03 -5.78 58.32
C ALA A 15 11.72 -4.38 57.78
N VAL A 16 11.66 -3.42 58.71
CA VAL A 16 11.62 -1.98 58.48
C VAL A 16 13.05 -1.52 58.20
N ASN A 17 13.28 -0.76 57.12
CA ASN A 17 14.19 0.39 57.22
C ASN A 17 14.02 1.44 56.10
N SER A 18 13.87 2.68 56.55
CA SER A 18 14.37 3.96 56.02
C SER A 18 14.20 4.34 54.54
N ARG A 19 13.39 5.39 54.31
CA ARG A 19 13.46 6.31 53.15
C ARG A 19 14.79 7.10 53.17
N PRO A 20 15.22 7.67 52.02
CA PRO A 20 14.82 9.05 51.72
C PRO A 20 14.25 9.24 50.30
N GLN A 21 13.35 10.21 50.21
CA GLN A 21 12.83 10.77 48.96
C GLN A 21 13.93 11.53 48.22
N LEU A 22 13.97 11.44 46.89
CA LEU A 22 14.44 12.51 46.01
C LEU A 22 13.66 12.48 44.69
N LEU A 23 13.40 13.68 44.20
CA LEU A 23 12.26 14.06 43.38
C LEU A 23 12.44 13.86 41.86
N LYS A 24 11.27 13.66 41.22
CA LYS A 24 10.84 14.21 39.92
C LYS A 24 11.60 13.77 38.65
N SER A 25 10.97 12.83 37.93
CA SER A 25 10.76 13.00 36.50
C SER A 25 9.33 12.56 36.15
N VAL A 26 8.70 13.36 35.29
CA VAL A 26 7.26 13.47 35.07
C VAL A 26 6.69 12.20 34.42
N ARG A 27 5.83 11.47 35.15
CA ARG A 27 4.90 10.50 34.58
C ARG A 27 3.59 11.24 34.30
N ILE A 28 3.22 11.37 33.02
CA ILE A 28 1.84 11.69 32.63
C ILE A 28 1.24 10.39 32.11
N PHE A 29 -0.01 10.13 32.51
CA PHE A 29 -0.82 8.92 32.31
C PHE A 29 -0.70 7.85 33.40
N SER A 30 -1.19 8.19 34.61
CA SER A 30 -1.89 7.23 35.45
C SER A 30 -3.31 7.73 35.75
N SER A 31 -4.30 7.02 35.22
CA SER A 31 -5.66 6.81 35.73
C SER A 31 -6.28 7.90 36.62
N GLN A 32 -7.00 8.86 36.02
CA GLN A 32 -8.10 9.59 36.66
C GLN A 32 -9.18 9.93 35.62
N SER A 33 -10.45 9.66 35.94
CA SER A 33 -11.67 10.27 35.40
C SER A 33 -11.87 10.28 33.87
N ALA A 34 -12.84 9.49 33.39
CA ALA A 34 -13.26 9.39 31.99
C ALA A 34 -13.90 10.68 31.44
N LEU A 35 -13.08 11.70 31.20
CA LEU A 35 -13.30 12.64 30.10
C LEU A 35 -12.77 11.94 28.85
N ALA A 36 -13.53 11.98 27.76
CA ALA A 36 -13.15 11.33 26.51
C ALA A 36 -11.70 11.75 26.15
N PRO A 37 -10.82 10.84 25.69
CA PRO A 37 -9.44 11.17 25.26
C PRO A 37 -9.38 12.43 24.37
N TRP A 38 -10.47 12.66 23.64
CA TRP A 38 -10.78 13.84 22.86
C TRP A 38 -10.67 15.19 23.56
N GLU A 39 -11.32 15.38 24.71
CA GLU A 39 -11.35 16.67 25.40
C GLU A 39 -9.98 17.00 25.98
N THR A 40 -9.24 15.97 26.39
CA THR A 40 -7.85 16.10 26.79
C THR A 40 -6.97 16.54 25.63
N TRP A 41 -7.10 15.93 24.44
CA TRP A 41 -6.35 16.37 23.26
C TRP A 41 -6.74 17.79 22.84
N ARG A 42 -8.03 18.13 22.88
CA ARG A 42 -8.49 19.48 22.57
C ARG A 42 -7.87 20.51 23.52
N ALA A 43 -7.91 20.26 24.82
CA ALA A 43 -7.30 21.15 25.82
C ALA A 43 -5.78 21.25 25.66
N ALA A 44 -5.10 20.15 25.32
CA ALA A 44 -3.67 20.15 25.04
C ALA A 44 -3.33 20.98 23.80
N ILE A 45 -4.03 20.78 22.69
CA ILE A 45 -3.76 21.52 21.43
C ILE A 45 -4.08 23.01 21.59
N LEU A 46 -5.17 23.36 22.30
CA LEU A 46 -5.50 24.76 22.57
C LEU A 46 -4.47 25.44 23.48
N SER A 47 -3.84 24.70 24.40
CA SER A 47 -2.87 25.27 25.33
C SER A 47 -1.45 25.36 24.75
N THR A 48 -1.00 24.39 23.96
CA THR A 48 0.35 24.39 23.38
C THR A 48 0.42 24.98 21.98
N GLY A 49 -0.70 25.02 21.26
CA GLY A 49 -0.74 25.25 19.81
C GLY A 49 -0.41 23.99 19.01
N GLU A 50 -0.84 23.96 17.73
CA GLU A 50 -0.70 22.80 16.83
C GLU A 50 0.77 22.40 16.62
N SER A 51 1.67 23.37 16.39
CA SER A 51 3.07 23.11 16.06
C SER A 51 3.85 22.45 17.21
N GLU A 52 3.66 22.91 18.45
CA GLU A 52 4.31 22.31 19.64
C GLU A 52 3.69 20.96 20.00
N PHE A 53 2.37 20.81 19.81
CA PHE A 53 1.71 19.52 19.99
C PHE A 53 2.25 18.47 19.04
N LEU A 54 2.41 18.80 17.75
CA LEU A 54 2.96 17.88 16.74
C LEU A 54 4.37 17.42 17.08
N LYS A 55 5.22 18.29 17.63
CA LYS A 55 6.59 17.93 18.04
C LYS A 55 6.64 17.04 19.28
N SER A 56 5.73 17.27 20.23
CA SER A 56 5.68 16.55 21.50
C SER A 56 4.92 15.24 21.44
N PHE A 57 4.06 15.06 20.42
CA PHE A 57 3.27 13.85 20.25
C PHE A 57 4.17 12.63 19.97
N GLN A 58 3.94 11.57 20.75
CA GLN A 58 4.60 10.29 20.56
C GLN A 58 3.55 9.18 20.44
N LEU A 59 3.74 8.29 19.49
CA LEU A 59 2.91 7.10 19.37
C LEU A 59 3.12 6.20 20.61
N PRO A 60 2.03 5.66 21.19
CA PRO A 60 2.16 4.66 22.24
C PRO A 60 3.00 3.47 21.74
N ARG A 61 3.95 3.03 22.56
CA ARG A 61 4.80 1.87 22.26
C ARG A 61 4.07 0.55 22.53
N ASP A 62 3.10 0.57 23.44
CA ASP A 62 2.29 -0.59 23.74
C ASP A 62 1.15 -0.72 22.72
N ARG A 63 0.95 -1.95 22.25
CA ARG A 63 -0.04 -2.27 21.22
C ARG A 63 -1.47 -1.94 21.64
N ALA A 64 -1.81 -2.13 22.92
CA ALA A 64 -3.16 -1.88 23.43
C ALA A 64 -3.54 -0.39 23.36
N SER A 65 -2.66 0.50 23.82
CA SER A 65 -2.88 1.96 23.76
C SER A 65 -2.82 2.46 22.33
N LEU A 66 -1.94 1.90 21.49
CA LEU A 66 -1.91 2.23 20.06
C LEU A 66 -3.22 1.86 19.37
N ALA A 67 -3.74 0.65 19.63
CA ALA A 67 -5.05 0.22 19.12
C ALA A 67 -6.18 1.13 19.62
N HIS A 68 -6.17 1.49 20.91
CA HIS A 68 -7.18 2.38 21.48
C HIS A 68 -7.16 3.78 20.83
N LEU A 69 -5.97 4.37 20.66
CA LEU A 69 -5.76 5.62 19.93
C LEU A 69 -6.35 5.54 18.52
N MET A 70 -5.92 4.55 17.73
CA MET A 70 -6.34 4.39 16.34
C MET A 70 -7.85 4.14 16.20
N ARG A 71 -8.45 3.31 17.09
CA ARG A 71 -9.90 3.08 17.10
C ARG A 71 -10.67 4.35 17.42
N THR A 72 -10.22 5.11 18.42
CA THR A 72 -10.84 6.39 18.80
C THR A 72 -10.86 7.33 17.60
N VAL A 73 -9.73 7.47 16.89
CA VAL A 73 -9.64 8.28 15.67
C VAL A 73 -10.56 7.74 14.57
N ALA A 74 -10.56 6.43 14.32
CA ALA A 74 -11.36 5.82 13.25
C ALA A 74 -12.88 5.96 13.46
N THR A 75 -13.36 5.89 14.70
CA THR A 75 -14.80 5.95 15.02
C THR A 75 -15.32 7.36 15.28
N THR A 76 -14.42 8.35 15.40
CA THR A 76 -14.83 9.73 15.64
C THR A 76 -15.49 10.27 14.39
N LYS A 77 -16.82 10.49 14.46
CA LYS A 77 -17.56 11.17 13.41
C LYS A 77 -17.14 12.64 13.38
N GLU A 78 -16.85 13.16 12.20
CA GLU A 78 -16.61 14.57 11.96
C GLU A 78 -17.77 15.38 12.56
N ARG A 79 -17.50 16.14 13.63
CA ARG A 79 -18.37 17.23 14.03
C ARG A 79 -17.91 18.41 13.19
N ASN A 80 -18.77 18.93 12.31
CA ASN A 80 -18.45 20.03 11.41
C ASN A 80 -17.67 21.14 12.15
N GLY A 81 -16.43 21.38 11.72
CA GLY A 81 -15.55 22.43 12.27
C GLY A 81 -14.57 22.02 13.37
N ASP A 82 -14.48 20.74 13.75
CA ASP A 82 -13.49 20.29 14.74
C ASP A 82 -12.10 20.06 14.12
N PHE A 83 -11.06 20.70 14.65
CA PHE A 83 -9.68 20.59 14.15
C PHE A 83 -8.90 19.42 14.78
N VAL A 84 -9.37 18.88 15.90
CA VAL A 84 -8.65 17.82 16.63
C VAL A 84 -8.43 16.54 15.79
N PRO A 85 -9.38 16.03 14.97
CA PRO A 85 -9.12 14.82 14.19
C PRO A 85 -7.97 15.04 13.21
N ARG A 86 -7.96 16.21 12.55
CA ARG A 86 -6.90 16.65 11.63
C ARG A 86 -5.54 16.65 12.30
N VAL A 87 -5.42 17.29 13.46
CA VAL A 87 -4.14 17.39 14.18
C VAL A 87 -3.66 16.02 14.62
N ILE A 88 -4.54 15.18 15.18
CA ILE A 88 -4.16 13.84 15.64
C ILE A 88 -3.74 12.92 14.49
N ILE A 89 -4.47 12.93 13.37
CA ILE A 89 -4.13 12.15 12.18
C ILE A 89 -2.78 12.60 11.61
N LYS A 90 -2.56 13.92 11.54
CA LYS A 90 -1.27 14.50 11.14
C LYS A 90 -0.14 14.09 12.08
N SER A 91 -0.37 14.08 13.40
CA SER A 91 0.60 13.57 14.38
C SER A 91 0.90 12.09 14.16
N ILE A 92 -0.12 11.24 13.99
CA ILE A 92 0.07 9.80 13.73
C ILE A 92 0.89 9.58 12.47
N ALA A 93 0.56 10.27 11.37
CA ALA A 93 1.28 10.14 10.10
C ALA A 93 2.73 10.64 10.21
N ALA A 94 2.97 11.75 10.91
CA ALA A 94 4.31 12.29 11.13
C ALA A 94 5.16 11.35 12.00
N SER A 95 4.62 10.86 13.12
CA SER A 95 5.32 9.90 13.97
C SER A 95 5.55 8.57 13.27
N TYR A 96 4.61 8.08 12.46
CA TYR A 96 4.79 6.83 11.70
C TYR A 96 5.99 6.91 10.74
N LYS A 97 6.20 8.07 10.08
CA LYS A 97 7.32 8.28 9.15
C LYS A 97 8.69 8.18 9.82
N SER A 98 8.81 8.51 11.10
CA SER A 98 10.06 8.43 11.85
C SER A 98 10.28 7.10 12.57
N LEU A 99 9.34 6.15 12.49
CA LEU A 99 9.49 4.84 13.10
C LEU A 99 10.57 4.00 12.39
N ASP A 100 11.31 3.25 13.20
CA ASP A 100 12.18 2.18 12.75
C ASP A 100 11.37 0.96 12.27
N PHE A 101 12.06 0.00 11.66
CA PHE A 101 11.43 -1.16 11.03
C PHE A 101 10.58 -1.99 12.02
N ASP A 102 11.09 -2.23 13.23
CA ASP A 102 10.39 -3.05 14.23
C ASP A 102 9.14 -2.34 14.74
N SER A 103 9.23 -1.02 15.00
CA SER A 103 8.07 -0.21 15.38
C SER A 103 7.02 -0.12 14.27
N LYS A 104 7.43 -0.02 13.00
CA LYS A 104 6.49 -0.08 11.86
C LYS A 104 5.79 -1.42 11.78
N GLN A 105 6.50 -2.52 12.02
CA GLN A 105 5.90 -3.85 12.08
C GLN A 105 4.84 -3.94 13.19
N VAL A 106 5.13 -3.44 14.39
CA VAL A 106 4.14 -3.39 15.49
C VAL A 106 2.92 -2.54 15.10
N PHE A 107 3.13 -1.38 14.48
CA PHE A 107 2.05 -0.51 14.01
C PHE A 107 1.14 -1.22 13.00
N LEU A 108 1.73 -1.84 11.98
CA LEU A 108 1.00 -2.55 10.93
C LEU A 108 0.26 -3.77 11.47
N LEU A 109 0.85 -4.51 12.41
CA LEU A 109 0.18 -5.63 13.08
C LEU A 109 -0.99 -5.17 13.94
N THR A 110 -0.84 -4.04 14.64
CA THR A 110 -1.91 -3.41 15.43
C THR A 110 -3.07 -3.03 14.52
N LEU A 111 -2.76 -2.38 13.38
CA LEU A 111 -3.74 -2.02 12.37
C LEU A 111 -4.46 -3.26 11.80
N ALA A 112 -3.72 -4.29 11.43
CA ALA A 112 -4.28 -5.48 10.78
C ALA A 112 -5.11 -6.36 11.73
N ARG A 113 -4.71 -6.47 13.01
CA ARG A 113 -5.35 -7.36 13.99
C ARG A 113 -6.36 -6.65 14.89
N ASP A 114 -6.00 -5.49 15.45
CA ASP A 114 -6.81 -4.85 16.49
C ASP A 114 -7.83 -3.88 15.89
N LEU A 115 -7.60 -3.39 14.68
CA LEU A 115 -8.56 -2.60 13.92
C LEU A 115 -9.31 -3.46 12.88
N HIS A 116 -9.32 -4.78 13.08
CA HIS A 116 -10.15 -5.67 12.29
C HIS A 116 -11.64 -5.53 12.66
N VAL A 117 -12.45 -6.42 12.11
CA VAL A 117 -13.88 -6.50 12.38
C VAL A 117 -14.14 -7.05 13.78
N ASP A 118 -15.12 -6.49 14.49
CA ASP A 118 -15.58 -6.99 15.78
C ASP A 118 -16.45 -8.24 15.60
N ALA A 119 -15.96 -9.38 16.11
CA ALA A 119 -16.57 -10.68 15.88
C ALA A 119 -17.97 -10.81 16.51
N SER A 120 -18.19 -10.22 17.68
CA SER A 120 -19.50 -10.26 18.35
C SER A 120 -20.54 -9.44 17.57
N SER A 121 -20.17 -8.25 17.11
CA SER A 121 -21.04 -7.40 16.28
C SER A 121 -21.40 -8.08 14.95
N VAL A 122 -20.46 -8.77 14.31
CA VAL A 122 -20.75 -9.55 13.08
C VAL A 122 -21.68 -10.73 13.36
N GLN A 123 -21.48 -11.47 14.44
CA GLN A 123 -22.37 -12.59 14.78
C GLN A 123 -23.82 -12.13 15.03
N GLN A 124 -23.99 -10.99 15.70
CA GLN A 124 -25.30 -10.38 15.91
C GLN A 124 -25.93 -9.90 14.59
N ALA A 125 -25.15 -9.24 13.73
CA ALA A 125 -25.65 -8.78 12.43
C ALA A 125 -26.01 -9.95 11.50
N LEU A 126 -25.21 -11.02 11.51
CA LEU A 126 -25.43 -12.22 10.70
C LEU A 126 -26.71 -12.95 11.13
N SER A 127 -26.91 -13.14 12.44
CA SER A 127 -28.12 -13.79 12.97
C SER A 127 -29.38 -12.97 12.67
N SER A 128 -29.31 -11.64 12.82
CA SER A 128 -30.42 -10.73 12.46
C SER A 128 -30.74 -10.75 10.96
N CYS A 129 -29.70 -10.80 10.11
CA CYS A 129 -29.86 -10.90 8.66
C CYS A 129 -30.46 -12.24 8.24
N ALA A 130 -29.99 -13.35 8.82
CA ALA A 130 -30.51 -14.69 8.54
C ALA A 130 -31.99 -14.81 8.92
N ALA A 131 -32.38 -14.29 10.09
CA ALA A 131 -33.78 -14.28 10.53
C ALA A 131 -34.67 -13.39 9.64
N SER A 132 -34.14 -12.27 9.14
CA SER A 132 -34.89 -11.41 8.23
C SER A 132 -35.02 -12.04 6.83
N LEU A 133 -34.00 -12.77 6.39
CA LEU A 133 -34.02 -13.51 5.12
C LEU A 133 -35.04 -14.66 5.17
N SER A 134 -35.09 -15.44 6.25
CA SER A 134 -36.06 -16.55 6.38
C SER A 134 -37.52 -16.09 6.37
N ASN A 135 -37.79 -14.85 6.76
CA ASN A 135 -39.15 -14.29 6.76
C ASN A 135 -39.61 -13.86 5.36
N VAL A 136 -38.68 -13.54 4.46
CA VAL A 136 -38.97 -13.03 3.11
C VAL A 136 -38.79 -14.14 2.06
N MET A 137 -38.19 -15.27 2.44
CA MET A 137 -38.14 -16.47 1.60
C MET A 137 -39.39 -17.32 1.84
N GLY A 138 -40.04 -17.75 0.75
CA GLY A 138 -41.12 -18.73 0.81
C GLY A 138 -40.61 -20.12 1.24
N PRO A 139 -41.46 -20.99 1.82
CA PRO A 139 -41.06 -22.30 2.35
C PRO A 139 -40.39 -23.23 1.32
N ASP A 140 -40.70 -23.04 0.02
CA ASP A 140 -40.21 -23.89 -1.08
C ASP A 140 -39.37 -23.14 -2.13
N SER A 141 -39.04 -21.86 -1.90
CA SER A 141 -38.32 -21.03 -2.88
C SER A 141 -36.99 -20.53 -2.33
N THR A 142 -35.94 -20.65 -3.14
CA THR A 142 -34.63 -20.02 -2.86
C THR A 142 -34.59 -18.54 -3.21
N ALA A 143 -35.69 -17.97 -3.72
CA ALA A 143 -35.80 -16.57 -4.11
C ALA A 143 -36.46 -15.73 -3.01
N VAL A 144 -36.05 -14.47 -2.93
CA VAL A 144 -36.64 -13.44 -2.07
C VAL A 144 -38.00 -13.02 -2.65
N ASP A 145 -39.05 -13.07 -1.86
CA ASP A 145 -40.36 -12.50 -2.21
C ASP A 145 -40.31 -10.97 -2.05
N TRP A 146 -40.25 -10.27 -3.18
CA TRP A 146 -40.14 -8.81 -3.21
C TRP A 146 -41.44 -8.08 -2.88
N ASP A 147 -42.58 -8.78 -2.87
CA ASP A 147 -43.88 -8.22 -2.53
C ASP A 147 -44.22 -8.40 -1.04
N HIS A 148 -43.33 -9.06 -0.28
CA HIS A 148 -43.52 -9.32 1.15
C HIS A 148 -43.38 -8.05 2.01
N GLU A 149 -44.25 -7.88 3.02
CA GLU A 149 -44.30 -6.68 3.89
C GLU A 149 -42.96 -6.38 4.61
N GLN A 150 -42.14 -7.42 4.85
CA GLN A 150 -40.89 -7.30 5.59
C GLN A 150 -39.63 -7.07 4.73
N VAL A 151 -39.76 -6.85 3.42
CA VAL A 151 -38.62 -6.63 2.50
C VAL A 151 -37.73 -5.47 2.97
N ASP A 152 -38.31 -4.36 3.47
CA ASP A 152 -37.54 -3.24 4.00
C ASP A 152 -36.66 -3.64 5.21
N LYS A 153 -37.18 -4.51 6.09
CA LYS A 153 -36.43 -5.01 7.24
C LYS A 153 -35.26 -5.90 6.77
N TYR A 154 -35.49 -6.75 5.77
CA TYR A 154 -34.44 -7.55 5.14
C TYR A 154 -33.35 -6.67 4.53
N LEU A 155 -33.70 -5.67 3.71
CA LEU A 155 -32.74 -4.76 3.09
C LEU A 155 -31.93 -3.96 4.13
N ARG A 156 -32.58 -3.49 5.21
CA ARG A 156 -31.89 -2.85 6.34
C ARG A 156 -30.90 -3.80 7.04
N SER A 157 -31.29 -5.06 7.24
CA SER A 157 -30.42 -6.06 7.87
C SER A 157 -29.18 -6.39 7.00
N ILE A 158 -29.35 -6.46 5.66
CA ILE A 158 -28.24 -6.65 4.71
C ILE A 158 -27.30 -5.45 4.74
N ARG A 159 -27.83 -4.22 4.76
CA ARG A 159 -27.00 -3.01 4.90
C ARG A 159 -26.23 -3.03 6.22
N ALA A 160 -26.89 -3.34 7.34
CA ALA A 160 -26.24 -3.43 8.65
C ALA A 160 -25.14 -4.51 8.67
N LEU A 161 -25.37 -5.68 8.05
CA LEU A 161 -24.35 -6.72 7.92
C LEU A 161 -23.16 -6.22 7.10
N ARG A 162 -23.39 -5.57 5.96
CA ARG A 162 -22.32 -4.96 5.15
C ARG A 162 -21.51 -3.95 5.94
N GLU A 163 -22.16 -3.07 6.70
CA GLU A 163 -21.49 -2.06 7.53
C GLU A 163 -20.64 -2.70 8.64
N ASN A 164 -21.13 -3.76 9.29
CA ASN A 164 -20.39 -4.48 10.33
C ASN A 164 -19.23 -5.32 9.77
N LEU A 165 -19.29 -5.73 8.50
CA LEU A 165 -18.18 -6.45 7.84
C LEU A 165 -17.04 -5.53 7.41
N VAL A 166 -17.22 -4.20 7.45
CA VAL A 166 -16.15 -3.24 7.14
C VAL A 166 -15.20 -3.14 8.34
N PRO A 167 -13.90 -3.50 8.18
CA PRO A 167 -12.92 -3.36 9.26
C PRO A 167 -12.71 -1.90 9.67
N LEU A 168 -12.36 -1.66 10.94
CA LEU A 168 -12.13 -0.31 11.47
C LEU A 168 -10.95 0.40 10.79
N TYR A 169 -9.94 -0.33 10.32
CA TYR A 169 -8.83 0.27 9.56
C TYR A 169 -9.30 0.96 8.27
N VAL A 170 -10.43 0.56 7.68
CA VAL A 170 -11.00 1.21 6.49
C VAL A 170 -11.55 2.59 6.85
N LEU A 171 -12.18 2.72 8.01
CA LEU A 171 -12.62 4.01 8.53
C LEU A 171 -11.42 4.91 8.83
N LEU A 172 -10.34 4.35 9.38
CA LEU A 172 -9.09 5.09 9.58
C LEU A 172 -8.50 5.57 8.25
N PHE A 173 -8.48 4.74 7.21
CA PHE A 173 -8.01 5.16 5.88
C PHE A 173 -8.86 6.28 5.30
N ARG A 174 -10.18 6.20 5.44
CA ARG A 174 -11.09 7.28 5.00
C ARG A 174 -10.83 8.59 5.75
N GLN A 175 -10.64 8.51 7.07
CA GLN A 175 -10.28 9.67 7.90
C GLN A 175 -8.91 10.24 7.50
N MET A 176 -7.93 9.38 7.20
CA MET A 176 -6.63 9.83 6.68
C MET A 176 -6.77 10.54 5.33
N LEU A 177 -7.65 10.07 4.44
CA LEU A 177 -7.89 10.75 3.17
C LEU A 177 -8.61 12.09 3.33
N SER A 178 -9.56 12.22 4.28
CA SER A 178 -10.30 13.47 4.48
C SER A 178 -9.53 14.52 5.28
N GLN A 179 -8.66 14.08 6.21
CA GLN A 179 -8.05 14.96 7.20
C GLN A 179 -6.55 15.23 6.96
N LEU A 180 -5.85 14.42 6.16
CA LEU A 180 -4.42 14.60 5.91
C LEU A 180 -4.14 15.13 4.51
N ASP A 181 -3.43 16.26 4.45
CA ASP A 181 -2.83 16.73 3.20
C ASP A 181 -1.81 15.69 2.71
N GLY A 182 -2.05 15.12 1.52
CA GLY A 182 -1.26 14.01 1.01
C GLY A 182 -1.59 12.65 1.63
N GLY A 183 -2.80 12.49 2.22
CA GLY A 183 -3.29 11.23 2.79
C GLY A 183 -3.20 10.04 1.83
N MET A 184 -3.47 10.25 0.54
CA MET A 184 -3.34 9.20 -0.47
C MET A 184 -1.90 8.68 -0.60
N LEU A 185 -0.93 9.59 -0.71
CA LEU A 185 0.49 9.23 -0.78
C LEU A 185 0.94 8.49 0.49
N PHE A 186 0.45 8.92 1.66
CA PHE A 186 0.72 8.21 2.90
C PHE A 186 0.22 6.76 2.87
N LEU A 187 -0.99 6.50 2.37
CA LEU A 187 -1.52 5.13 2.27
C LEU A 187 -0.74 4.27 1.27
N VAL A 188 -0.28 4.87 0.16
CA VAL A 188 0.62 4.21 -0.79
C VAL A 188 1.93 3.82 -0.09
N GLN A 189 2.55 4.74 0.65
CA GLN A 189 3.78 4.48 1.40
C GLN A 189 3.57 3.44 2.52
N LEU A 190 2.44 3.50 3.22
CA LEU A 190 2.04 2.53 4.24
C LEU A 190 1.96 1.11 3.65
N ARG A 191 1.39 0.96 2.45
CA ARG A 191 1.36 -0.33 1.75
C ARG A 191 2.75 -0.77 1.30
N ALA A 192 3.61 0.15 0.87
CA ALA A 192 5.00 -0.17 0.53
C ALA A 192 5.76 -0.73 1.74
N ASP A 193 5.63 -0.08 2.90
CA ASP A 193 6.20 -0.54 4.18
C ASP A 193 5.61 -1.91 4.58
N LEU A 194 4.30 -2.11 4.45
CA LEU A 194 3.63 -3.37 4.73
C LEU A 194 4.22 -4.53 3.93
N ARG A 195 4.45 -4.32 2.63
CA ARG A 195 5.07 -5.32 1.77
C ARG A 195 6.51 -5.60 2.16
N GLN A 196 7.26 -4.57 2.56
CA GLN A 196 8.63 -4.74 3.04
C GLN A 196 8.67 -5.56 4.34
N VAL A 197 7.76 -5.28 5.29
CA VAL A 197 7.61 -6.04 6.53
C VAL A 197 7.25 -7.48 6.21
N MET A 198 6.28 -7.73 5.33
CA MET A 198 5.91 -9.09 4.93
C MET A 198 7.05 -9.87 4.28
N GLY A 199 7.89 -9.22 3.48
CA GLY A 199 9.03 -9.86 2.81
C GLY A 199 10.18 -10.26 3.75
N LYS A 200 10.33 -9.55 4.88
CA LYS A 200 11.37 -9.82 5.89
C LYS A 200 10.88 -10.63 7.09
N THR A 201 9.57 -10.70 7.31
CA THR A 201 8.99 -11.44 8.43
C THR A 201 8.97 -12.94 8.13
N ASN A 202 9.44 -13.77 9.06
CA ASN A 202 9.37 -15.22 8.92
C ASN A 202 7.92 -15.71 8.75
N PRO A 203 7.69 -16.78 7.96
CA PRO A 203 6.37 -17.38 7.80
C PRO A 203 5.74 -17.68 9.16
N SER A 204 4.69 -16.93 9.50
CA SER A 204 4.02 -16.99 10.80
C SER A 204 2.54 -16.63 10.63
N LYS A 205 1.73 -16.85 11.67
CA LYS A 205 0.32 -16.45 11.69
C LYS A 205 0.13 -14.95 11.49
N ASP A 206 1.10 -14.14 11.92
CA ASP A 206 1.09 -12.69 11.76
C ASP A 206 1.19 -12.28 10.28
N VAL A 207 1.97 -13.01 9.46
CA VAL A 207 2.07 -12.76 8.01
C VAL A 207 0.73 -12.97 7.31
N ALA A 208 -0.10 -13.91 7.76
CA ALA A 208 -1.43 -14.13 7.17
C ALA A 208 -2.35 -12.92 7.37
N VAL A 209 -2.31 -12.30 8.56
CA VAL A 209 -3.12 -11.12 8.86
C VAL A 209 -2.62 -9.88 8.12
N LEU A 210 -1.30 -9.70 8.03
CA LEU A 210 -0.69 -8.64 7.22
C LEU A 210 -1.03 -8.79 5.73
N ARG A 211 -1.07 -10.02 5.20
CA ARG A 211 -1.48 -10.30 3.82
C ARG A 211 -2.92 -9.91 3.55
N ALA A 212 -3.84 -10.16 4.50
CA ALA A 212 -5.22 -9.72 4.38
C ALA A 212 -5.32 -8.18 4.32
N LEU A 213 -4.52 -7.47 5.13
CA LEU A 213 -4.42 -6.01 5.08
C LEU A 213 -3.85 -5.52 3.74
N ASP A 214 -2.80 -6.16 3.20
CA ASP A 214 -2.22 -5.80 1.91
C ASP A 214 -3.22 -5.97 0.77
N HIS A 215 -3.96 -7.07 0.75
CA HIS A 215 -4.99 -7.30 -0.27
C HIS A 215 -6.13 -6.26 -0.18
N HIS A 216 -6.51 -5.87 1.04
CA HIS A 216 -7.49 -4.82 1.23
C HIS A 216 -6.96 -3.46 0.73
N LEU A 217 -5.73 -3.07 1.12
CA LEU A 217 -5.09 -1.84 0.65
C LEU A 217 -4.90 -1.84 -0.87
N GLN A 218 -4.53 -2.97 -1.48
CA GLN A 218 -4.44 -3.13 -2.93
C GLN A 218 -5.78 -2.82 -3.59
N SER A 219 -6.86 -3.47 -3.12
CA SER A 219 -8.21 -3.28 -3.68
C SER A 219 -8.71 -1.85 -3.47
N PHE A 220 -8.44 -1.28 -2.30
CA PHE A 220 -8.74 0.11 -1.99
C PHE A 220 -8.03 1.04 -2.95
N LEU A 221 -6.70 0.97 -3.05
CA LEU A 221 -5.89 1.81 -3.94
C LEU A 221 -6.27 1.62 -5.41
N ALA A 222 -6.59 0.39 -5.85
CA ALA A 222 -7.05 0.14 -7.21
C ALA A 222 -8.35 0.88 -7.56
N SER A 223 -9.27 1.05 -6.61
CA SER A 223 -10.49 1.83 -6.83
C SER A 223 -10.22 3.34 -6.96
N TRP A 224 -9.14 3.85 -6.35
CA TRP A 224 -8.77 5.27 -6.40
C TRP A 224 -7.90 5.60 -7.61
N PHE A 225 -6.90 4.77 -7.94
CA PHE A 225 -5.95 5.02 -9.02
C PHE A 225 -6.42 4.49 -10.39
N SER A 226 -7.71 4.61 -10.67
CA SER A 226 -8.24 4.19 -11.96
C SER A 226 -7.71 5.08 -13.10
N VAL A 227 -7.53 4.49 -14.29
CA VAL A 227 -6.98 5.16 -15.49
C VAL A 227 -7.65 6.49 -15.79
N GLY A 228 -8.97 6.58 -15.58
CA GLY A 228 -9.76 7.78 -15.89
C GLY A 228 -9.35 9.02 -15.11
N PHE A 229 -8.64 8.86 -14.00
CA PHE A 229 -8.13 9.97 -13.18
C PHE A 229 -6.67 10.29 -13.43
N LEU A 230 -5.96 9.51 -14.27
CA LEU A 230 -4.56 9.76 -14.55
C LEU A 230 -4.41 10.83 -15.64
N ARG A 231 -3.60 11.85 -15.34
CA ARG A 231 -3.21 12.89 -16.28
C ARG A 231 -1.86 12.54 -16.90
N LEU A 232 -1.80 12.51 -18.22
CA LEU A 232 -0.57 12.36 -18.98
C LEU A 232 0.10 13.72 -19.20
N GLU A 233 1.39 13.83 -18.90
CA GLU A 233 2.19 15.03 -19.14
C GLU A 233 3.49 14.68 -19.85
N ARG A 234 3.92 15.54 -20.79
CA ARG A 234 5.25 15.45 -21.40
C ARG A 234 6.28 16.06 -20.45
N VAL A 235 7.30 15.28 -20.11
CA VAL A 235 8.44 15.74 -19.32
C VAL A 235 9.51 16.26 -20.27
N THR A 236 9.97 17.49 -20.05
CA THR A 236 11.04 18.11 -20.84
C THR A 236 12.08 18.73 -19.91
N TYR A 237 13.33 18.84 -20.37
CA TYR A 237 14.39 19.41 -19.54
C TYR A 237 14.14 20.89 -19.19
N ASP A 238 13.58 21.65 -20.13
CA ASP A 238 13.47 23.11 -20.01
C ASP A 238 12.21 23.58 -19.25
N HIS A 239 11.10 22.83 -19.33
CA HIS A 239 9.82 23.26 -18.76
C HIS A 239 9.39 22.48 -17.52
N SER A 240 9.96 21.30 -17.27
CA SER A 240 9.58 20.50 -16.10
C SER A 240 10.31 20.96 -14.83
N PRO A 241 9.64 20.96 -13.66
CA PRO A 241 10.28 21.32 -12.40
C PRO A 241 11.49 20.44 -12.08
N GLY A 242 12.57 21.03 -11.54
CA GLY A 242 13.77 20.28 -11.14
C GLY A 242 13.47 19.13 -10.17
N ALA A 243 12.54 19.32 -9.23
CA ALA A 243 12.10 18.29 -8.31
C ALA A 243 11.47 17.06 -9.01
N LEU A 244 10.80 17.25 -10.15
CA LEU A 244 10.27 16.14 -10.96
C LEU A 244 11.40 15.39 -11.66
N LEU A 245 12.37 16.12 -12.22
CA LEU A 245 13.54 15.53 -12.90
C LEU A 245 14.39 14.68 -11.92
N GLU A 246 14.60 15.17 -10.70
CA GLU A 246 15.27 14.41 -9.64
C GLU A 246 14.54 13.11 -9.28
N LYS A 247 13.19 13.14 -9.24
CA LYS A 247 12.38 11.95 -8.99
C LYS A 247 12.50 10.94 -10.13
N ILE A 248 12.49 11.39 -11.39
CA ILE A 248 12.67 10.50 -12.54
C ILE A 248 14.05 9.82 -12.50
N ILE A 249 15.11 10.57 -12.19
CA ILE A 249 16.46 10.02 -12.00
C ILE A 249 16.46 8.95 -10.90
N ARG A 250 15.84 9.25 -9.75
CA ARG A 250 15.78 8.34 -8.60
C ARG A 250 14.97 7.07 -8.87
N TYR A 251 13.89 7.17 -9.62
CA TYR A 251 12.92 6.10 -9.80
C TYR A 251 13.11 5.28 -11.08
N GLU A 252 14.10 5.61 -11.92
CA GLU A 252 14.40 4.85 -13.13
C GLU A 252 14.89 3.43 -12.79
N ALA A 253 14.07 2.44 -13.14
CA ALA A 253 14.27 1.05 -12.76
C ALA A 253 14.82 0.17 -13.89
N VAL A 254 14.68 0.59 -15.16
CA VAL A 254 15.10 -0.21 -16.32
C VAL A 254 16.53 0.10 -16.71
N HIS A 255 16.85 1.40 -16.82
CA HIS A 255 18.18 1.87 -17.21
C HIS A 255 18.63 3.00 -16.28
N PRO A 256 19.24 2.69 -15.12
CA PRO A 256 19.56 3.69 -14.10
C PRO A 256 20.22 4.93 -14.70
N VAL A 257 19.62 6.10 -14.49
CA VAL A 257 20.20 7.38 -14.90
C VAL A 257 21.10 7.84 -13.77
N GLY A 258 22.41 7.88 -14.01
CA GLY A 258 23.37 8.24 -12.96
C GLY A 258 23.48 9.74 -12.72
N THR A 259 23.09 10.57 -13.70
CA THR A 259 23.34 12.02 -13.67
C THR A 259 22.26 12.84 -14.39
N ILE A 260 22.14 14.12 -14.02
CA ILE A 260 21.26 15.07 -14.71
C ILE A 260 21.63 15.27 -16.19
N ILE A 261 22.92 15.15 -16.52
CA ILE A 261 23.42 15.27 -17.90
C ILE A 261 22.89 14.10 -18.74
N GLU A 262 22.88 12.89 -18.18
CA GLU A 262 22.31 11.73 -18.84
C GLU A 262 20.80 11.86 -19.01
N LEU A 263 20.08 12.35 -17.98
CA LEU A 263 18.65 12.65 -18.11
C LEU A 263 18.40 13.65 -19.26
N LYS A 264 19.20 14.72 -19.34
CA LYS A 264 19.08 15.73 -20.40
C LYS A 264 19.19 15.09 -21.79
N ARG A 265 20.09 14.13 -22.00
CA ARG A 265 20.18 13.38 -23.27
C ARG A 265 18.91 12.57 -23.54
N ARG A 266 18.33 11.93 -22.51
CA ARG A 266 17.08 11.14 -22.62
C ARG A 266 15.81 12.00 -22.75
N LEU A 267 15.91 13.30 -22.56
CA LEU A 267 14.82 14.27 -22.77
C LEU A 267 15.08 15.18 -23.98
N GLY A 268 16.20 14.96 -24.69
CA GLY A 268 16.65 15.78 -25.80
C GLY A 268 16.00 15.42 -27.13
N HIS A 269 16.59 15.88 -28.23
CA HIS A 269 16.09 15.65 -29.58
C HIS A 269 15.93 14.15 -29.90
N GLY A 270 14.83 13.78 -30.57
CA GLY A 270 14.54 12.37 -30.90
C GLY A 270 14.19 11.51 -29.67
N ARG A 271 14.08 12.11 -28.48
CA ARG A 271 13.71 11.45 -27.24
C ARG A 271 12.54 12.16 -26.60
N ARG A 272 11.58 11.37 -26.11
CA ARG A 272 10.42 11.90 -25.38
C ARG A 272 10.25 11.13 -24.09
N CYS A 273 9.83 11.84 -23.05
CA CYS A 273 9.43 11.23 -21.79
C CYS A 273 8.03 11.71 -21.44
N PHE A 274 7.19 10.77 -21.01
CA PHE A 274 5.85 11.07 -20.53
C PHE A 274 5.68 10.51 -19.13
N ALA A 275 4.97 11.24 -18.28
CA ALA A 275 4.66 10.83 -16.92
C ALA A 275 3.15 10.90 -16.66
N PHE A 276 2.66 9.93 -15.88
CA PHE A 276 1.28 9.86 -15.42
C PHE A 276 1.19 10.35 -13.98
N PHE A 277 0.30 11.31 -13.76
CA PHE A 277 0.04 11.92 -12.46
C PHE A 277 -1.40 11.65 -12.03
N HIS A 278 -1.63 11.60 -10.72
CA HIS A 278 -2.97 11.49 -10.15
C HIS A 278 -3.27 12.74 -9.32
N PRO A 279 -4.49 13.33 -9.38
CA PRO A 279 -4.81 14.56 -8.65
C PRO A 279 -4.58 14.48 -7.14
N SER A 280 -4.79 13.31 -6.52
CA SER A 280 -4.54 13.10 -5.09
C SER A 280 -3.07 12.89 -4.73
N VAL A 281 -2.18 12.75 -5.71
CA VAL A 281 -0.72 12.65 -5.55
C VAL A 281 -0.04 13.47 -6.67
N PRO A 282 -0.23 14.80 -6.70
CA PRO A 282 0.11 15.62 -7.86
C PRO A 282 1.61 15.74 -8.08
N ASP A 283 2.41 15.65 -7.01
CA ASP A 283 3.86 15.84 -7.07
C ASP A 283 4.64 14.56 -7.38
N GLU A 284 4.00 13.39 -7.40
CA GLU A 284 4.68 12.11 -7.70
C GLU A 284 4.28 11.59 -9.09
N PRO A 285 5.23 11.41 -10.01
CA PRO A 285 4.96 10.70 -11.26
C PRO A 285 4.73 9.22 -10.92
N LEU A 286 3.53 8.67 -11.14
CA LEU A 286 3.23 7.28 -10.75
C LEU A 286 3.86 6.26 -11.69
N VAL A 287 3.84 6.58 -12.98
CA VAL A 287 4.49 5.86 -14.06
C VAL A 287 5.10 6.88 -14.98
N PHE A 288 6.33 6.62 -15.44
CA PHE A 288 6.89 7.38 -16.56
C PHE A 288 7.44 6.45 -17.62
N VAL A 289 7.48 6.97 -18.84
CA VAL A 289 7.72 6.23 -20.06
C VAL A 289 8.73 7.01 -20.90
N HIS A 290 9.88 6.41 -21.14
CA HIS A 290 10.86 6.94 -22.08
C HIS A 290 10.67 6.31 -23.47
N VAL A 291 10.66 7.18 -24.47
CA VAL A 291 10.39 6.89 -25.87
C VAL A 291 11.53 7.42 -26.72
N ALA A 292 11.97 6.59 -27.66
CA ALA A 292 12.89 6.94 -28.72
C ALA A 292 12.15 7.09 -30.04
N LEU A 293 12.45 8.14 -30.79
CA LEU A 293 11.98 8.35 -32.15
C LEU A 293 13.10 7.93 -33.11
N VAL A 294 12.83 6.96 -33.96
CA VAL A 294 13.85 6.39 -34.86
C VAL A 294 13.26 6.10 -36.25
N PRO A 295 14.08 6.03 -37.31
CA PRO A 295 13.60 5.76 -38.67
C PRO A 295 13.06 4.33 -38.84
N GLU A 296 13.59 3.35 -38.10
CA GLU A 296 13.23 1.94 -38.23
C GLU A 296 13.03 1.26 -36.86
N LEU A 297 12.49 0.04 -36.87
CA LEU A 297 12.27 -0.74 -35.65
C LEU A 297 13.62 -1.04 -34.97
N ALA A 298 13.77 -0.65 -33.70
CA ALA A 298 14.99 -0.88 -32.96
C ALA A 298 15.12 -2.32 -32.44
N ASP A 299 16.31 -2.89 -32.57
CA ASP A 299 16.70 -4.20 -32.03
C ASP A 299 17.55 -4.12 -30.75
N SER A 300 18.11 -2.94 -30.46
CA SER A 300 19.11 -2.74 -29.43
C SER A 300 19.16 -1.31 -28.89
N MET A 301 19.64 -1.17 -27.65
CA MET A 301 19.86 0.15 -27.05
C MET A 301 20.98 0.94 -27.75
N ALA A 302 21.95 0.24 -28.37
CA ALA A 302 23.01 0.87 -29.16
C ALA A 302 22.44 1.55 -30.41
N TYR A 303 21.61 0.83 -31.17
CA TYR A 303 20.88 1.41 -32.30
C TYR A 303 20.04 2.61 -31.88
N ILE A 304 19.27 2.47 -30.80
CA ILE A 304 18.45 3.56 -30.24
C ILE A 304 19.28 4.81 -29.98
N LYS A 305 20.50 4.67 -29.45
CA LYS A 305 21.42 5.78 -29.20
C LYS A 305 21.87 6.44 -30.51
N ASP A 306 22.47 5.66 -31.40
CA ASP A 306 23.09 6.16 -32.62
C ASP A 306 22.06 6.80 -33.56
N ALA A 307 20.90 6.14 -33.74
CA ALA A 307 19.82 6.61 -34.61
C ALA A 307 19.26 7.96 -34.15
N THR A 308 19.10 8.21 -32.85
CA THR A 308 18.62 9.51 -32.37
C THR A 308 19.65 10.63 -32.43
N GLU A 309 20.94 10.31 -32.31
CA GLU A 309 22.00 11.31 -32.43
C GLU A 309 22.16 11.77 -33.90
N GLN A 310 21.81 10.91 -34.86
CA GLN A 310 21.86 11.19 -36.30
C GLN A 310 20.55 11.78 -36.85
N LEU A 311 19.46 11.73 -36.10
CA LEU A 311 18.15 12.24 -36.51
C LEU A 311 18.18 13.77 -36.59
N GLN A 312 17.99 14.33 -37.79
CA GLN A 312 18.00 15.78 -38.01
C GLN A 312 16.65 16.43 -37.73
N ASP A 313 15.56 15.82 -38.20
CA ASP A 313 14.18 16.23 -37.91
C ASP A 313 13.41 15.08 -37.25
N GLU A 314 12.65 15.36 -36.18
CA GLU A 314 11.76 14.35 -35.57
C GLU A 314 10.68 13.84 -36.55
N HIS A 315 10.36 14.59 -37.60
CA HIS A 315 9.44 14.16 -38.66
C HIS A 315 10.03 13.09 -39.59
N ASP A 316 11.34 12.87 -39.56
CA ASP A 316 11.98 11.77 -40.30
C ASP A 316 11.84 10.43 -39.57
N ALA A 317 11.40 10.44 -38.30
CA ALA A 317 11.15 9.22 -37.56
C ALA A 317 9.89 8.50 -38.09
N ASN A 318 9.94 7.18 -38.21
CA ASN A 318 8.78 6.36 -38.57
C ASN A 318 8.37 5.40 -37.44
N ALA A 319 9.27 5.17 -36.47
CA ALA A 319 9.06 4.27 -35.35
C ALA A 319 9.23 4.98 -34.00
N SER A 320 8.31 4.67 -33.08
CA SER A 320 8.34 5.06 -31.68
C SER A 320 8.65 3.84 -30.81
N ILE A 321 9.81 3.88 -30.15
CA ILE A 321 10.31 2.77 -29.35
C ILE A 321 10.22 3.08 -27.86
N PHE A 322 9.37 2.35 -27.15
CA PHE A 322 9.18 2.42 -25.71
C PHE A 322 10.26 1.57 -25.03
N TYR A 323 11.37 2.20 -24.63
CA TYR A 323 12.55 1.48 -24.15
C TYR A 323 12.69 1.48 -22.62
N SER A 324 11.98 2.36 -21.91
CA SER A 324 11.85 2.27 -20.45
C SER A 324 10.44 2.66 -20.00
N ILE A 325 9.85 1.84 -19.14
CA ILE A 325 8.58 2.09 -18.45
C ILE A 325 8.83 1.79 -16.98
N SER A 326 8.79 2.82 -16.14
CA SER A 326 9.10 2.70 -14.72
C SER A 326 7.89 3.08 -13.88
N SER A 327 7.48 2.20 -12.98
CA SER A 327 6.51 2.50 -11.91
C SER A 327 7.28 2.95 -10.67
N THR A 328 6.89 4.08 -10.10
CA THR A 328 7.71 4.76 -9.08
C THR A 328 7.31 4.43 -7.65
N GLN A 329 6.08 3.95 -7.45
CA GLN A 329 5.50 3.73 -6.14
C GLN A 329 5.37 2.23 -5.84
N PRO A 330 6.24 1.64 -4.99
CA PRO A 330 6.16 0.22 -4.63
C PRO A 330 4.81 -0.17 -3.99
N GLY A 331 4.18 0.78 -3.30
CA GLY A 331 2.85 0.63 -2.72
C GLY A 331 1.73 0.48 -3.74
N LEU A 332 1.96 0.83 -5.02
CA LEU A 332 1.01 0.61 -6.11
C LEU A 332 1.31 -0.69 -6.88
N GLN A 333 2.30 -1.48 -6.49
CA GLN A 333 2.58 -2.73 -7.20
C GLN A 333 1.37 -3.68 -7.11
N GLY A 334 0.95 -4.21 -8.26
CA GLY A 334 -0.26 -5.03 -8.41
C GLY A 334 -1.57 -4.23 -8.48
N VAL A 335 -1.51 -2.90 -8.42
CA VAL A 335 -2.61 -2.04 -8.85
C VAL A 335 -2.49 -1.87 -10.36
N ASP A 336 -3.51 -2.31 -11.09
CA ASP A 336 -3.56 -2.09 -12.52
C ASP A 336 -3.84 -0.61 -12.79
N LEU A 337 -2.79 0.13 -13.13
CA LEU A 337 -2.89 1.50 -13.62
C LEU A 337 -3.36 1.55 -15.09
N GLY A 338 -3.78 0.41 -15.62
CA GLY A 338 -4.45 0.17 -16.89
C GLY A 338 -3.52 -0.33 -17.98
N ASN A 339 -4.05 -1.27 -18.78
CA ASN A 339 -3.51 -1.67 -20.07
C ASN A 339 -3.49 -0.55 -21.14
N PHE A 340 -3.85 0.69 -20.77
CA PHE A 340 -4.04 1.83 -21.66
C PHE A 340 -2.94 2.88 -21.56
N LEU A 341 -1.99 2.77 -20.62
CA LEU A 341 -0.91 3.76 -20.47
C LEU A 341 -0.13 3.94 -21.78
N ILE A 342 0.29 2.83 -22.39
CA ILE A 342 1.00 2.84 -23.67
C ILE A 342 0.12 3.38 -24.80
N LYS A 343 -1.18 3.08 -24.79
CA LYS A 343 -2.11 3.60 -25.79
C LYS A 343 -2.28 5.12 -25.67
N GLN A 344 -2.31 5.67 -24.46
CA GLN A 344 -2.38 7.13 -24.27
C GLN A 344 -1.10 7.82 -24.73
N VAL A 345 0.06 7.27 -24.40
CA VAL A 345 1.35 7.80 -24.89
C VAL A 345 1.43 7.70 -26.41
N ALA A 346 1.05 6.56 -27.01
CA ALA A 346 1.03 6.39 -28.46
C ALA A 346 0.08 7.37 -29.15
N LYS A 347 -1.14 7.55 -28.61
CA LYS A 347 -2.10 8.56 -29.11
C LYS A 347 -1.51 9.97 -29.04
N ARG A 348 -0.88 10.33 -27.92
CA ARG A 348 -0.25 11.65 -27.76
C ARG A 348 0.90 11.85 -28.75
N LEU A 349 1.70 10.83 -28.98
CA LEU A 349 2.76 10.85 -29.99
C LEU A 349 2.20 10.98 -31.40
N GLN A 350 1.10 10.30 -31.72
CA GLN A 350 0.44 10.40 -33.03
C GLN A 350 -0.12 11.81 -33.29
N GLU A 351 -0.65 12.47 -32.26
CA GLU A 351 -1.11 13.86 -32.34
C GLU A 351 0.06 14.82 -32.61
N ASP A 352 1.21 14.60 -31.95
CA ASP A 352 2.38 15.47 -32.09
C ASP A 352 3.22 15.15 -33.36
N LEU A 353 3.22 13.91 -33.84
CA LEU A 353 4.02 13.38 -34.96
C LEU A 353 3.21 12.35 -35.76
N PRO A 354 2.38 12.79 -36.73
CA PRO A 354 1.46 11.90 -37.45
C PRO A 354 2.14 10.94 -38.44
N ASN A 355 3.41 11.17 -38.75
CA ASN A 355 4.27 10.35 -39.62
C ASN A 355 4.69 9.01 -38.97
N ILE A 356 4.59 8.87 -37.65
CA ILE A 356 4.97 7.63 -36.95
C ILE A 356 3.92 6.55 -37.24
N SER A 357 4.35 5.45 -37.87
CA SER A 357 3.48 4.30 -38.17
C SER A 357 3.78 3.08 -37.29
N ILE A 358 4.99 2.98 -36.73
CA ILE A 358 5.44 1.83 -35.94
C ILE A 358 5.51 2.22 -34.47
N TYR A 359 4.87 1.42 -33.61
CA TYR A 359 4.98 1.54 -32.16
C TYR A 359 5.42 0.19 -31.59
N SER A 360 6.57 0.16 -30.91
CA SER A 360 7.11 -1.08 -30.33
C SER A 360 7.74 -0.81 -28.98
N THR A 361 7.75 -1.81 -28.10
CA THR A 361 8.59 -1.76 -26.90
C THR A 361 9.94 -2.40 -27.19
N LEU A 362 10.98 -1.93 -26.49
CA LEU A 362 12.25 -2.65 -26.34
C LEU A 362 12.39 -2.98 -24.85
N SER A 363 11.71 -4.04 -24.42
CA SER A 363 11.55 -4.37 -23.01
C SER A 363 12.62 -5.34 -22.50
N PRO A 364 13.09 -5.20 -21.26
CA PRO A 364 13.91 -6.23 -20.62
C PRO A 364 13.08 -7.49 -20.31
N ILE A 365 13.76 -8.61 -20.11
CA ILE A 365 13.14 -9.87 -19.64
C ILE A 365 13.70 -10.21 -18.24
N PRO A 366 13.36 -9.43 -17.21
CA PRO A 366 13.90 -9.63 -15.87
C PRO A 366 13.50 -11.01 -15.34
N GLY A 367 14.42 -11.68 -14.64
CA GLY A 367 14.18 -13.00 -14.08
C GLY A 367 14.37 -14.17 -15.06
N PHE A 368 14.52 -13.93 -16.38
CA PHE A 368 14.76 -15.00 -17.35
C PHE A 368 15.99 -15.85 -17.01
N THR A 369 17.13 -15.22 -16.71
CA THR A 369 18.36 -15.94 -16.34
C THR A 369 18.20 -16.71 -15.04
N ALA A 370 17.53 -16.14 -14.04
CA ALA A 370 17.27 -16.81 -12.76
C ALA A 370 16.35 -18.03 -12.96
N TRP A 371 15.28 -17.87 -13.73
CA TRP A 371 14.39 -18.95 -14.13
C TRP A 371 15.15 -20.04 -14.90
N LEU A 372 16.02 -19.66 -15.84
CA LEU A 372 16.81 -20.60 -16.62
C LEU A 372 17.74 -21.41 -15.72
N HIS A 373 18.45 -20.77 -14.79
CA HIS A 373 19.30 -21.47 -13.84
C HIS A 373 18.50 -22.42 -12.93
N GLN A 374 17.35 -21.99 -12.41
CA GLN A 374 16.49 -22.82 -11.57
C GLN A 374 15.95 -24.02 -12.35
N THR A 375 15.54 -23.81 -13.60
CA THR A 375 15.02 -24.85 -14.49
C THR A 375 16.13 -25.85 -14.82
N VAL A 376 17.31 -25.39 -15.24
CA VAL A 376 18.47 -26.25 -15.53
C VAL A 376 18.90 -27.04 -14.29
N ALA A 377 18.90 -26.42 -13.10
CA ALA A 377 19.19 -27.12 -11.86
C ALA A 377 18.18 -28.24 -11.61
N THR A 378 16.87 -27.95 -11.73
CA THR A 378 15.79 -28.92 -11.54
C THR A 378 15.91 -30.10 -12.51
N TYR A 379 16.23 -29.85 -13.80
CA TYR A 379 16.44 -30.90 -14.80
C TYR A 379 17.72 -31.72 -14.56
N ARG A 380 18.80 -31.12 -14.03
CA ARG A 380 20.01 -31.85 -13.65
C ARG A 380 19.76 -32.81 -12.49
N PHE A 381 19.00 -32.40 -11.48
CA PHE A 381 18.62 -33.29 -10.38
C PHE A 381 17.68 -34.41 -10.84
N ALA A 382 16.75 -34.13 -11.75
CA ALA A 382 15.85 -35.12 -12.32
C ALA A 382 16.54 -36.17 -13.21
N THR A 383 17.75 -35.89 -13.73
CA THR A 383 18.53 -36.84 -14.55
C THR A 383 19.51 -37.67 -13.72
N THR A 384 20.02 -37.14 -12.60
CA THR A 384 20.86 -37.91 -11.67
C THR A 384 20.11 -38.96 -10.84
N ASP A 385 18.80 -38.80 -10.64
CA ASP A 385 17.95 -39.82 -9.97
C ASP A 385 17.55 -40.99 -10.91
N VAL A 386 17.90 -40.93 -12.20
CA VAL A 386 17.57 -41.98 -13.18
C VAL A 386 18.73 -42.96 -13.39
N ASP A 387 19.95 -42.63 -12.95
CA ASP A 387 21.13 -43.51 -13.08
C ASP A 387 21.16 -44.68 -12.06
N HIS A 388 20.09 -44.87 -11.28
CA HIS A 388 19.85 -46.07 -10.46
C HIS A 388 18.69 -46.95 -10.93
N ALA A 389 18.02 -46.61 -12.03
CA ALA A 389 17.09 -47.52 -12.69
C ALA A 389 17.80 -48.20 -13.87
N GLY A 390 17.89 -49.54 -13.82
CA GLY A 390 18.60 -50.38 -14.78
C GLY A 390 18.18 -50.19 -16.25
N PRO A 391 18.86 -50.91 -17.17
CA PRO A 391 18.86 -50.60 -18.59
C PRO A 391 17.44 -50.60 -19.16
N PHE A 392 17.11 -49.50 -19.85
CA PHE A 392 15.87 -49.35 -20.63
C PHE A 392 15.58 -50.62 -21.44
N PRO A 393 14.33 -51.13 -21.43
CA PRO A 393 13.97 -52.21 -22.32
C PRO A 393 14.01 -51.68 -23.76
N ARG A 394 14.94 -52.23 -24.54
CA ARG A 394 14.83 -52.27 -26.00
C ARG A 394 13.72 -53.24 -26.35
N ASP A 395 12.70 -52.75 -27.05
CA ASP A 395 11.88 -53.45 -28.06
C ASP A 395 10.58 -52.63 -28.27
N ARG A 396 9.92 -52.56 -29.43
CA ARG A 396 10.16 -52.99 -30.82
C ARG A 396 8.96 -52.42 -31.61
N ARG A 397 9.25 -51.91 -32.80
CA ARG A 397 8.31 -51.57 -33.91
C ARG A 397 7.43 -50.33 -33.76
#